data_AF-A0A0V0RNB6-F1
#
_entry.id   AF-A0A0V0RNB6-F1
#
_cell.length_a   1.000
_cell.length_b   1.000
_cell.length_c   1.000
_cell.angle_alpha   90.00
_cell.angle_beta   90.00
_cell.angle_gamma   90.00
#
_symmetry.space_group_name_H-M   'P 1'
#
loop_
_entity.id
_entity.type
_entity.pdbx_description
1 polymer ?
#
loop_
_entity_poly.entity_id
_entity_poly.type
_entity_poly.pdbx_seq_one_letter_code
_entity_poly.pdbx_strand_id
1 'polypeptide(L)'
;MCYLVAGNWKEVNSLEVQFNMQGSSVKHQEFVCESLEEKDVDAIAGIGPVYAKHLTKQGFDKAYVLLGQFLVLKRHRDQFVNWMMDELKIAKPHAIACYNCLNEWCEQHLQ
;
A
#
# COMPACT_ATOMS: atom_id res chain seq x y z
N MET A 1 8.11 -42.47 37.57
CA MET A 1 7.79 -42.55 36.13
C MET A 1 7.94 -41.15 35.57
N CYS A 2 9.06 -40.84 34.91
CA CYS A 2 9.31 -39.54 34.30
C CYS A 2 8.47 -39.37 33.05
N TYR A 3 7.85 -38.19 32.82
CA TYR A 3 7.75 -37.59 31.49
C TYR A 3 7.77 -36.06 31.61
N LEU A 4 8.86 -35.47 31.13
CA LEU A 4 9.00 -34.07 30.75
C LEU A 4 8.50 -33.93 29.31
N VAL A 5 7.57 -33.02 29.04
CA VAL A 5 7.40 -32.41 27.71
C VAL A 5 7.35 -30.89 27.90
N ALA A 6 8.28 -30.23 27.21
CA ALA A 6 8.48 -28.79 27.20
C ALA A 6 7.43 -28.05 26.34
N GLY A 7 7.11 -26.80 26.71
CA GLY A 7 6.26 -25.88 25.94
C GLY A 7 5.67 -24.80 26.86
N ASN A 8 6.44 -23.83 27.35
CA ASN A 8 6.90 -22.58 26.73
C ASN A 8 5.91 -21.41 26.90
N TRP A 9 6.34 -20.49 27.76
CA TRP A 9 5.95 -19.09 27.97
C TRP A 9 5.21 -18.43 26.80
N LYS A 10 3.95 -18.05 27.00
CA LYS A 10 3.39 -16.71 26.70
C LYS A 10 1.91 -16.66 27.04
N GLU A 11 1.69 -16.65 28.33
CA GLU A 11 0.54 -16.00 28.96
C GLU A 11 0.76 -14.49 28.86
N VAL A 12 0.31 -13.87 27.75
CA VAL A 12 0.03 -12.43 27.70
C VAL A 12 -1.12 -12.16 26.71
N ASN A 13 -2.28 -11.76 27.27
CA ASN A 13 -3.37 -10.96 26.69
C ASN A 13 -3.85 -11.31 25.27
N SER A 14 -5.04 -11.85 25.01
CA SER A 14 -6.34 -11.70 25.67
C SER A 14 -6.81 -10.26 25.92
N LEU A 15 -6.51 -9.31 25.03
CA LEU A 15 -7.30 -8.08 24.85
C LEU A 15 -7.26 -7.64 23.37
N GLU A 16 -8.39 -7.84 22.70
CA GLU A 16 -8.87 -7.17 21.48
C GLU A 16 -7.97 -7.17 20.22
N VAL A 17 -7.84 -8.34 19.59
CA VAL A 17 -7.73 -8.37 18.13
C VAL A 17 -9.12 -8.06 17.57
N GLN A 18 -9.47 -6.76 17.53
CA GLN A 18 -10.56 -6.29 16.68
C GLN A 18 -10.12 -6.49 15.22
N PHE A 19 -10.36 -7.70 14.73
CA PHE A 19 -10.20 -8.08 13.34
C PHE A 19 -11.30 -7.38 12.52
N ASN A 20 -11.12 -6.09 12.26
CA ASN A 20 -11.98 -5.33 11.36
C ASN A 20 -11.58 -5.69 9.92
N MET A 21 -12.05 -6.84 9.46
CA MET A 21 -11.92 -7.30 8.09
C MET A 21 -12.90 -6.49 7.21
N GLN A 22 -12.49 -5.27 6.84
CA GLN A 22 -13.13 -4.49 5.78
C GLN A 22 -12.07 -4.00 4.78
N GLY A 23 -11.72 -4.88 3.83
CA GLY A 23 -11.57 -4.47 2.43
C GLY A 23 -10.24 -3.92 1.89
N SER A 24 -9.06 -4.34 2.36
CA SER A 24 -7.81 -4.09 1.64
C SER A 24 -6.91 -5.34 1.55
N SER A 25 -6.20 -5.50 0.43
CA SER A 25 -5.33 -6.66 0.16
C SER A 25 -4.20 -6.73 1.19
N VAL A 26 -3.67 -7.92 1.51
CA VAL A 26 -2.51 -8.09 2.41
C VAL A 26 -1.33 -7.17 2.00
N LYS A 27 -1.12 -7.01 0.68
CA LYS A 27 -0.12 -6.09 0.12
C LYS A 27 -0.34 -4.62 0.53
N HIS A 28 -1.59 -4.20 0.66
CA HIS A 28 -1.96 -2.85 1.07
C HIS A 28 -1.56 -2.59 2.53
N GLN A 29 -1.80 -3.56 3.41
CA GLN A 29 -1.44 -3.44 4.83
C GLN A 29 0.08 -3.41 5.04
N GLU A 30 0.82 -4.28 4.36
CA GLU A 30 2.29 -4.28 4.39
C GLU A 30 2.88 -3.00 3.80
N PHE A 31 2.26 -2.44 2.75
CA PHE A 31 2.69 -1.17 2.18
C PHE A 31 2.49 -0.01 3.16
N VAL A 32 1.34 0.04 3.84
CA VAL A 32 0.96 1.15 4.71
C VAL A 32 1.78 1.17 6.01
N CYS A 33 2.20 0.03 6.55
CA CYS A 33 2.93 -0.06 7.83
C CYS A 33 4.45 0.21 7.77
N GLU A 34 5.06 0.28 6.59
CA GLU A 34 6.51 0.38 6.44
C GLU A 34 6.93 1.64 5.66
N SER A 35 8.20 2.03 5.82
CA SER A 35 8.79 3.16 5.12
C SER A 35 8.75 2.98 3.59
N LEU A 36 8.30 4.03 2.89
CA LEU A 36 8.04 4.03 1.44
C LEU A 36 9.32 4.20 0.59
N GLU A 37 10.44 4.55 1.23
CA GLU A 37 11.70 5.01 0.62
C GLU A 37 12.39 3.97 -0.27
N GLU A 38 12.33 2.68 0.08
CA GLU A 38 12.99 1.62 -0.70
C GLU A 38 12.04 0.81 -1.59
N LYS A 39 10.72 1.06 -1.49
CA LYS A 39 9.72 0.25 -2.17
C LYS A 39 9.59 0.61 -3.65
N ASP A 40 9.53 -0.43 -4.48
CA ASP A 40 9.23 -0.29 -5.90
C ASP A 40 7.75 0.04 -6.11
N VAL A 41 7.43 0.62 -7.28
CA VAL A 41 6.05 0.97 -7.64
C VAL A 41 5.10 -0.25 -7.68
N ASP A 42 5.64 -1.46 -7.83
CA ASP A 42 4.88 -2.73 -7.82
C ASP A 42 4.35 -3.12 -6.42
N ALA A 43 4.88 -2.50 -5.36
CA ALA A 43 4.42 -2.73 -4.00
C ALA A 43 3.10 -2.02 -3.69
N ILE A 44 2.70 -1.03 -4.50
CA ILE A 44 1.49 -0.22 -4.29
C ILE A 44 0.26 -1.02 -4.69
N ALA A 45 -0.76 -1.05 -3.83
CA ALA A 45 -2.00 -1.74 -4.14
C ALA A 45 -2.67 -1.14 -5.41
N GLY A 46 -3.14 -2.02 -6.29
CA GLY A 46 -3.72 -1.62 -7.58
C GLY A 46 -2.70 -1.56 -8.73
N ILE A 47 -1.40 -1.51 -8.45
CA ILE A 47 -0.34 -1.61 -9.45
C ILE A 47 0.15 -3.06 -9.48
N GLY A 48 -0.04 -3.71 -10.63
CA GLY A 48 0.50 -5.05 -10.86
C GLY A 48 1.78 -4.99 -11.71
N PRO A 49 2.46 -6.13 -11.91
CA PRO A 49 3.77 -6.18 -12.57
C PRO A 49 3.75 -5.68 -14.02
N VAL A 50 2.59 -5.74 -14.69
CA VAL A 50 2.38 -5.20 -16.03
C VAL A 50 2.40 -3.66 -16.01
N TYR A 51 1.65 -3.06 -15.09
CA TYR A 51 1.60 -1.61 -14.92
C TYR A 51 2.90 -1.08 -14.33
N ALA A 52 3.52 -1.79 -13.39
CA ALA A 52 4.82 -1.45 -12.83
C ALA A 52 5.88 -1.32 -13.93
N LYS A 53 5.97 -2.29 -14.85
CA LYS A 53 6.88 -2.19 -16.01
C LYS A 53 6.60 -0.98 -16.90
N HIS A 54 5.34 -0.57 -17.04
CA HIS A 54 4.98 0.62 -17.81
C HIS A 54 5.38 1.91 -17.08
N LEU A 55 5.09 1.98 -15.79
CA LEU A 55 5.48 3.08 -14.89
C LEU A 55 7.00 3.26 -14.85
N THR A 56 7.76 2.17 -14.70
CA THR A 56 9.24 2.23 -14.73
C THR A 56 9.76 2.78 -16.05
N LYS A 57 9.13 2.48 -17.20
CA LYS A 57 9.51 3.07 -18.50
C LYS A 57 9.24 4.58 -18.58
N GLN A 58 8.23 5.06 -17.86
CA GLN A 58 7.92 6.48 -17.76
C GLN A 58 8.79 7.21 -16.71
N GLY A 59 9.65 6.49 -15.99
CA GLY A 59 10.48 7.07 -14.92
C GLY A 59 9.85 7.02 -13.52
N PHE A 60 8.79 6.22 -13.34
CA PHE A 60 8.22 5.89 -12.04
C PHE A 60 8.72 4.51 -11.60
N ASP A 61 10.00 4.46 -11.22
CA ASP A 61 10.68 3.28 -10.71
C ASP A 61 10.35 3.00 -9.23
N LYS A 62 10.24 4.06 -8.43
CA LYS A 62 10.03 3.96 -6.98
C LYS A 62 8.66 4.49 -6.54
N ALA A 63 8.15 3.93 -5.45
CA ALA A 63 6.86 4.31 -4.89
C ALA A 63 6.83 5.79 -4.46
N TYR A 64 7.95 6.33 -3.95
CA TYR A 64 8.02 7.72 -3.52
C TYR A 64 7.88 8.72 -4.69
N VAL A 65 8.25 8.32 -5.92
CA VAL A 65 8.09 9.18 -7.11
C VAL A 65 6.60 9.35 -7.42
N LEU A 66 5.84 8.25 -7.35
CA LEU A 66 4.39 8.29 -7.54
C LEU A 66 3.69 9.06 -6.41
N LEU A 67 4.15 8.88 -5.17
CA LEU A 67 3.68 9.66 -4.02
C LEU A 67 3.95 11.16 -4.22
N GLY A 68 5.11 11.54 -4.74
CA GLY A 68 5.43 12.94 -5.04
C GLY A 68 4.40 13.57 -5.98
N GLN A 69 4.05 12.87 -7.05
CA GLN A 69 2.99 13.32 -7.98
C GLN A 69 1.62 13.40 -7.31
N PHE A 70 1.30 12.43 -6.44
CA PHE A 70 0.06 12.44 -5.66
C PHE A 70 -0.05 13.67 -4.74
N LEU A 71 1.06 14.07 -4.12
CA LEU A 71 1.14 15.27 -3.27
C LEU A 71 1.03 16.57 -4.08
N VAL A 72 1.61 16.62 -5.29
CA VAL A 72 1.44 17.76 -6.21
C VAL A 72 -0.03 17.97 -6.55
N LEU A 73 -0.79 16.88 -6.75
CA LEU A 73 -2.24 16.91 -6.98
C LEU A 73 -3.07 17.14 -5.71
N LYS A 74 -2.43 17.53 -4.60
CA LYS A 74 -3.06 17.83 -3.31
C LYS A 74 -3.96 16.71 -2.79
N ARG A 75 -3.65 15.45 -3.13
CA ARG A 75 -4.44 14.28 -2.76
C ARG A 75 -5.88 14.32 -3.31
N HIS A 76 -6.12 15.04 -4.42
CA HIS A 76 -7.46 15.12 -5.00
C HIS A 76 -7.77 13.85 -5.81
N ARG A 77 -8.75 13.06 -5.33
CA ARG A 77 -9.14 11.77 -5.91
C ARG A 77 -9.35 11.80 -7.42
N ASP A 78 -10.25 12.64 -7.90
CA ASP A 78 -10.60 12.62 -9.33
C ASP A 78 -9.47 13.11 -10.22
N GLN A 79 -8.66 14.07 -9.76
CA GLN A 79 -7.50 14.56 -10.51
C GLN A 79 -6.42 13.49 -10.62
N PHE A 80 -6.11 12.79 -9.52
CA PHE A 80 -5.15 11.69 -9.53
C PHE A 80 -5.63 10.52 -10.38
N VAL A 81 -6.89 10.12 -10.25
CA VAL A 81 -7.46 9.02 -11.04
C VAL A 81 -7.47 9.37 -12.53
N ASN A 82 -7.88 10.58 -12.91
CA ASN A 82 -7.86 11.02 -14.31
C ASN A 82 -6.42 11.08 -14.84
N TRP A 83 -5.47 11.60 -14.05
CA TRP A 83 -4.05 11.61 -14.42
C TRP A 83 -3.49 10.20 -14.66
N MET A 84 -3.80 9.23 -13.77
CA MET A 84 -3.41 7.82 -13.95
C MET A 84 -4.03 7.20 -15.22
N MET A 85 -5.24 7.61 -15.59
CA MET A 85 -5.91 7.13 -16.81
C MET A 85 -5.34 7.76 -18.07
N ASP A 86 -5.05 9.06 -18.04
CA ASP A 86 -4.64 9.84 -19.22
C ASP A 86 -3.14 9.68 -19.51
N GLU A 87 -2.28 9.78 -18.51
CA GLU A 87 -0.82 9.71 -18.67
C GLU A 87 -0.29 8.27 -18.64
N LEU A 88 -0.82 7.46 -17.73
CA LEU A 88 -0.31 6.10 -17.47
C LEU A 88 -1.15 4.99 -18.10
N LYS A 89 -2.29 5.35 -18.73
CA LYS A 89 -3.23 4.43 -19.38
C LYS A 89 -3.68 3.27 -18.47
N ILE A 90 -3.76 3.52 -17.16
CA ILE A 90 -4.21 2.54 -16.16
C ILE A 90 -5.73 2.54 -16.11
N ALA A 91 -6.34 1.37 -15.96
CA ALA A 91 -7.79 1.30 -15.82
C ALA A 91 -8.28 1.92 -14.50
N LYS A 92 -9.42 2.60 -14.56
CA LYS A 92 -10.06 3.30 -13.42
C LYS A 92 -10.07 2.52 -12.08
N PRO A 93 -10.48 1.24 -12.00
CA PRO A 93 -10.50 0.53 -10.71
C PRO A 93 -9.11 0.36 -10.08
N HIS A 94 -8.07 0.18 -10.89
CA HIS A 94 -6.68 0.09 -10.41
C HIS A 94 -6.17 1.44 -9.92
N ALA A 95 -6.48 2.52 -10.64
CA ALA A 95 -6.15 3.87 -10.23
C ALA A 95 -6.81 4.26 -8.89
N ILE A 96 -8.07 3.84 -8.67
CA ILE A 96 -8.78 4.07 -7.40
C ILE A 96 -8.13 3.28 -6.26
N ALA A 97 -7.77 2.01 -6.48
CA ALA A 97 -7.08 1.20 -5.47
C ALA A 97 -5.72 1.82 -5.08
N CYS A 98 -4.97 2.31 -6.06
CA CYS A 98 -3.72 3.03 -5.84
C CYS A 98 -3.92 4.32 -5.04
N TYR A 99 -4.93 5.11 -5.38
CA TYR A 99 -5.30 6.32 -4.63
C TYR A 99 -5.59 6.00 -3.16
N ASN A 100 -6.40 4.99 -2.87
CA ASN A 100 -6.76 4.64 -1.50
C ASN A 100 -5.52 4.23 -0.70
N CYS A 101 -4.63 3.44 -1.29
CA CYS A 101 -3.37 3.02 -0.68
C CYS A 101 -2.45 4.19 -0.32
N LEU A 102 -2.25 5.12 -1.26
CA LEU A 102 -1.43 6.31 -1.04
C LEU A 102 -2.07 7.26 -0.02
N ASN A 103 -3.40 7.44 -0.08
CA ASN A 103 -4.11 8.31 0.85
C ASN A 103 -4.01 7.80 2.30
N GLU A 104 -4.25 6.50 2.51
CA GLU A 104 -4.10 5.87 3.84
C GLU A 104 -2.66 5.96 4.35
N TRP A 105 -1.66 5.76 3.49
CA TRP A 105 -0.27 5.95 3.89
C TRP A 105 0.01 7.40 4.31
N CYS A 106 -0.46 8.39 3.54
CA CYS A 106 -0.33 9.81 3.89
C CYS A 106 -1.01 10.16 5.21
N GLU A 107 -2.20 9.62 5.48
CA GLU A 107 -2.92 9.88 6.74
C GLU A 107 -2.15 9.35 7.97
N GLN A 108 -1.37 8.29 7.81
CA GLN A 108 -0.59 7.70 8.90
C GLN A 108 0.80 8.32 9.10
N HIS A 109 1.42 8.83 8.02
CA HIS A 109 2.83 9.26 8.04
C HIS A 109 3.05 10.77 7.87
N LEU A 110 2.08 11.49 7.28
CA LEU A 110 2.15 12.94 7.04
C LEU A 110 1.07 13.64 7.90
N GLN A 111 1.34 13.79 9.19
CA GLN A 111 0.59 14.66 10.11
C GLN A 111 1.11 16.11 10.08
#